data_AF-A0A8H6YB24-F1
#
_entry.id   AF-A0A8H6YB24-F1
#
_cell.length_a   1.000
_cell.length_b   1.000
_cell.length_c   1.000
_cell.angle_alpha   90.00
_cell.angle_beta   90.00
_cell.angle_gamma   90.00
#
_symmetry.space_group_name_H-M   'P 1'
#
loop_
_entity.id
_entity.type
_entity.pdbx_description
1 polymer ?
#
loop_
_entity_poly.entity_id
_entity_poly.type
_entity_poly.pdbx_seq_one_letter_code
_entity_poly.pdbx_strand_id
1 'polypeptide(L)'
;MLARSKMASLVVRVDLREDYENSPEPILLEHTSRLGTLDIFSPQLQLAAFMANLEHADAAPRLQHMKIVNIDEDNLGEGGMWLPTNLFRRREVIESRKTLQDLRLHLESCAFPWDSAWYSNLTHLHLGDISRTQRPTTETFLAILVDSPNLETLTLVYSCPTMGRPFPVQLRNLTLLTIDDSTSLCYHLLRCLVVPPSAIINISSIIVPEYDLKLTKIIYQDLIPVLSQDLPPNMYDSVRIDYINGFAYSFFHSARQEWSRKLQIDAAWGKDWWPALGSTAAVRDHLDFSTVTTLHLRCMPDVPLPPFESEDEVDYFYATLSLWDTMGRNLTRVRTLHLHNSLPGPWLEFLLTQAMFLIGVSHFKSPFYVPTSDSGLPFRGPDGTLTHAWPGLRCLALHNIDLDLCGDVLRALLWARREGGAPIQQLDIEECPGISTHDLEHFGPYADVLYDGVVQERERPKTHEEAESLRSDSIGIFVRLVESRNDSQSFHTQPYGQTLKLASGSL
;
A
#
# COMPACT_ATOMS: atom_id res chain seq x y z
N MET A 1 2.46 53.59 18.41
CA MET A 1 2.02 52.23 18.04
C MET A 1 3.15 51.31 17.53
N LEU A 2 4.44 51.70 17.52
CA LEU A 2 5.52 50.94 16.84
C LEU A 2 6.48 50.15 17.76
N ALA A 3 6.46 50.33 19.08
CA ALA A 3 7.35 49.60 19.99
C ALA A 3 6.96 48.12 20.20
N ARG A 4 5.66 47.78 20.06
CA ARG A 4 5.19 46.37 20.17
C ARG A 4 5.59 45.50 18.98
N SER A 5 5.90 46.10 17.82
CA SER A 5 6.31 45.36 16.61
C SER A 5 7.72 44.78 16.72
N LYS A 6 8.65 45.45 17.44
CA LYS A 6 10.06 45.02 17.55
C LYS A 6 10.29 43.70 18.30
N MET A 7 9.30 43.25 19.08
CA MET A 7 9.37 41.98 19.83
C MET A 7 8.60 40.84 19.17
N ALA A 8 7.86 41.10 18.08
CA ALA A 8 7.14 40.06 17.38
C ALA A 8 8.13 39.15 16.63
N SER A 9 7.85 37.84 16.69
CA SER A 9 8.53 36.82 15.90
C SER A 9 8.42 37.14 14.41
N LEU A 10 9.54 37.05 13.70
CA LEU A 10 9.61 37.25 12.25
C LEU A 10 9.40 35.89 11.55
N VAL A 11 8.48 35.87 10.60
CA VAL A 11 8.21 34.72 9.73
C VAL A 11 8.68 35.10 8.34
N VAL A 12 9.63 34.34 7.78
CA VAL A 12 10.11 34.50 6.42
C VAL A 12 9.76 33.25 5.64
N ARG A 13 9.01 33.41 4.56
CA ARG A 13 8.66 32.35 3.62
C ARG A 13 9.00 32.84 2.23
N VAL A 14 9.92 32.18 1.55
CA VAL A 14 10.38 32.61 0.24
C VAL A 14 10.52 31.43 -0.70
N ASP A 15 10.04 31.64 -1.92
CA ASP A 15 10.25 30.76 -3.06
C ASP A 15 11.17 31.46 -4.06
N LEU A 16 12.46 31.10 -4.04
CA LEU A 16 13.47 31.71 -4.88
C LEU A 16 13.36 31.28 -6.36
N ARG A 17 12.50 30.31 -6.69
CA ARG A 17 12.22 29.94 -8.09
C ARG A 17 11.60 31.08 -8.87
N GLU A 18 10.68 31.80 -8.23
CA GLU A 18 9.88 32.85 -8.86
C GLU A 18 10.45 34.24 -8.61
N ASP A 19 11.14 34.43 -7.47
CA ASP A 19 11.48 35.77 -6.97
C ASP A 19 12.93 35.91 -6.49
N TYR A 20 13.89 35.50 -7.34
CA TYR A 20 15.31 35.65 -7.05
C TYR A 20 15.76 37.11 -6.88
N GLU A 21 15.13 38.06 -7.59
CA GLU A 21 15.51 39.48 -7.54
C GLU A 21 15.18 40.13 -6.19
N ASN A 22 14.15 39.65 -5.48
CA ASN A 22 13.76 40.15 -4.16
C ASN A 22 14.22 39.21 -3.03
N SER A 23 15.49 38.80 -3.07
CA SER A 23 16.08 37.95 -2.03
C SER A 23 15.82 38.51 -0.61
N PRO A 24 15.34 37.69 0.35
CA PRO A 24 15.01 38.15 1.70
C PRO A 24 16.27 38.34 2.58
N GLU A 25 17.46 38.09 2.04
CA GLU A 25 18.73 38.17 2.77
C GLU A 25 18.91 39.48 3.56
N PRO A 26 18.67 40.69 3.01
CA PRO A 26 18.89 41.92 3.76
C PRO A 26 18.01 42.01 5.01
N ILE A 27 16.74 41.56 4.89
CA ILE A 27 15.78 41.53 6.00
C ILE A 27 16.22 40.50 7.04
N LEU A 28 16.67 39.32 6.59
CA LEU A 28 17.15 38.27 7.48
C LEU A 28 18.40 38.70 8.25
N LEU A 29 19.35 39.36 7.59
CA LEU A 29 20.58 39.88 8.21
C LEU A 29 20.27 41.00 9.22
N GLU A 30 19.30 41.87 8.94
CA GLU A 30 18.92 42.96 9.86
C GLU A 30 18.09 42.46 11.06
N HIS A 31 17.33 41.39 10.89
CA HIS A 31 16.31 40.96 11.86
C HIS A 31 16.47 39.51 12.34
N THR A 32 17.67 38.93 12.23
CA THR A 32 17.94 37.53 12.58
C THR A 32 17.52 37.19 14.02
N SER A 33 17.74 38.11 14.96
CA SER A 33 17.38 37.92 16.38
C SER A 33 15.88 37.72 16.63
N ARG A 34 15.04 38.14 15.69
CA ARG A 34 13.57 38.01 15.75
C ARG A 34 13.06 36.81 14.95
N LEU A 35 13.90 36.20 14.13
CA LEU A 35 13.51 35.12 13.23
C LEU A 35 12.97 33.93 14.03
N GLY A 36 11.69 33.61 13.83
CA GLY A 36 11.02 32.46 14.44
C GLY A 36 10.68 31.36 13.46
N THR A 37 10.42 31.71 12.20
CA THR A 37 10.14 30.76 11.13
C THR A 37 10.91 31.15 9.87
N LEU A 38 11.56 30.17 9.26
CA LEU A 38 12.29 30.30 8.01
C LEU A 38 11.88 29.14 7.09
N ASP A 39 11.09 29.44 6.06
CA ASP A 39 10.68 28.48 5.03
C ASP A 39 11.26 28.92 3.68
N ILE A 40 12.17 28.14 3.09
CA ILE A 40 12.85 28.46 1.84
C ILE A 40 12.69 27.32 0.85
N PHE A 41 12.31 27.68 -0.36
CA PHE A 41 12.15 26.80 -1.51
C PHE A 41 13.03 27.35 -2.62
N SER A 42 14.00 26.60 -3.11
CA SER A 42 14.95 27.12 -4.09
C SER A 42 15.65 26.01 -4.87
N PRO A 43 16.02 26.25 -6.15
CA PRO A 43 17.03 25.46 -6.85
C PRO A 43 18.38 25.47 -6.13
N GLN A 44 19.21 24.45 -6.34
CA GLN A 44 20.44 24.19 -5.59
C GLN A 44 21.42 25.36 -5.67
N LEU A 45 21.63 25.91 -6.86
CA LEU A 45 22.62 26.99 -7.07
C LEU A 45 22.23 28.27 -6.31
N GLN A 46 20.95 28.65 -6.38
CA GLN A 46 20.42 29.82 -5.70
C GLN A 46 20.40 29.61 -4.18
N LEU A 47 20.05 28.39 -3.75
CA LEU A 47 20.02 28.03 -2.33
C LEU A 47 21.42 28.04 -1.73
N ALA A 48 22.43 27.55 -2.46
CA ALA A 48 23.82 27.58 -2.05
C ALA A 48 24.33 29.03 -1.88
N ALA A 49 24.04 29.91 -2.84
CA ALA A 49 24.39 31.33 -2.74
C ALA A 49 23.71 32.00 -1.54
N PHE A 50 22.41 31.74 -1.37
CA PHE A 50 21.61 32.25 -0.27
C PHE A 50 22.14 31.80 1.10
N MET A 51 22.46 30.51 1.24
CA MET A 51 22.99 29.95 2.48
C MET A 51 24.40 30.45 2.80
N ALA A 52 25.24 30.68 1.79
CA ALA A 52 26.55 31.29 1.97
C ALA A 52 26.43 32.72 2.54
N ASN A 53 25.45 33.49 2.08
CA ASN A 53 25.19 34.83 2.63
C ASN A 53 24.65 34.76 4.07
N LEU A 54 23.78 33.79 4.38
CA LEU A 54 23.27 33.59 5.74
C LEU A 54 24.30 33.05 6.74
N GLU A 55 25.43 32.48 6.30
CA GLU A 55 26.50 32.07 7.21
C GLU A 55 27.06 33.25 8.02
N HIS A 56 26.93 34.47 7.50
CA HIS A 56 27.36 35.70 8.17
C HIS A 56 26.30 36.30 9.10
N ALA A 57 25.08 35.76 9.11
CA ALA A 57 23.99 36.23 9.96
C ALA A 57 24.28 35.98 11.45
N ASP A 58 23.76 36.86 12.31
CA ASP A 58 23.87 36.72 13.76
C ASP A 58 23.00 35.56 14.29
N ALA A 59 22.99 35.36 15.60
CA ALA A 59 22.17 34.33 16.24
C ALA A 59 20.66 34.51 15.94
N ALA A 60 19.96 33.41 15.68
CA ALA A 60 18.50 33.34 15.60
C ALA A 60 17.93 32.60 16.83
N PRO A 61 17.99 33.20 18.04
CA PRO A 61 17.64 32.54 19.29
C PRO A 61 16.15 32.23 19.43
N ARG A 62 15.31 32.73 18.51
CA ARG A 62 13.86 32.51 18.50
C ARG A 62 13.41 31.53 17.42
N LEU A 63 14.33 31.01 16.61
CA LEU A 63 13.96 30.15 15.50
C LEU A 63 13.43 28.82 16.03
N GLN A 64 12.16 28.59 15.75
CA GLN A 64 11.42 27.39 16.14
C GLN A 64 11.13 26.50 14.94
N HIS A 65 10.94 27.09 13.75
CA HIS A 65 10.63 26.35 12.54
C HIS A 65 11.61 26.69 11.42
N MET A 66 12.28 25.66 10.90
CA MET A 66 13.12 25.77 9.72
C MET A 66 12.69 24.73 8.69
N LYS A 67 12.27 25.21 7.51
CA LYS A 67 12.01 24.40 6.33
C LYS A 67 12.90 24.84 5.19
N ILE A 68 13.72 23.94 4.67
CA ILE A 68 14.59 24.21 3.53
C ILE A 68 14.39 23.08 2.52
N VAL A 69 13.97 23.46 1.31
CA VAL A 69 13.68 22.53 0.21
C VAL A 69 14.53 22.91 -0.99
N ASN A 70 15.40 21.98 -1.40
CA ASN A 70 16.11 22.05 -2.67
C ASN A 70 15.27 21.33 -3.74
N ILE A 71 14.87 22.05 -4.78
CA ILE A 71 13.81 21.62 -5.73
C ILE A 71 14.39 20.95 -6.98
N ASP A 72 15.73 20.92 -7.13
CA ASP A 72 16.37 20.32 -8.30
C ASP A 72 16.33 18.78 -8.20
N GLU A 73 15.20 18.18 -8.58
CA GLU A 73 14.98 16.72 -8.60
C GLU A 73 15.96 16.00 -9.54
N ASP A 74 16.27 16.60 -10.69
CA ASP A 74 17.12 16.00 -11.73
C ASP A 74 18.61 15.94 -11.36
N ASN A 75 19.03 16.68 -10.33
CA ASN A 75 20.44 16.84 -9.94
C ASN A 75 20.78 16.17 -8.60
N LEU A 76 20.11 15.06 -8.27
CA LEU A 76 20.56 14.14 -7.20
C LEU A 76 21.89 13.42 -7.54
N GLY A 77 22.79 14.07 -8.26
CA GLY A 77 24.18 13.64 -8.42
C GLY A 77 24.85 13.48 -7.05
N GLU A 78 25.95 12.73 -7.01
CA GLU A 78 26.60 12.25 -5.77
C GLU A 78 26.99 13.34 -4.75
N GLY A 79 26.98 14.62 -5.13
CA GLY A 79 27.42 15.74 -4.30
C GLY A 79 26.48 16.14 -3.17
N GLY A 80 25.15 16.11 -3.39
CA GLY A 80 24.16 16.68 -2.46
C GLY A 80 24.44 18.14 -2.05
N MET A 81 23.55 18.75 -1.24
CA MET A 81 23.78 20.11 -0.71
C MET A 81 23.96 20.09 0.81
N TRP A 82 25.13 20.48 1.29
CA TRP A 82 25.40 20.64 2.72
C TRP A 82 25.10 22.07 3.14
N LEU A 83 24.26 22.22 4.16
CA LEU A 83 23.99 23.51 4.76
C LEU A 83 25.16 23.91 5.69
N PRO A 84 25.51 25.22 5.77
CA PRO A 84 26.62 25.68 6.60
C PRO A 84 26.46 25.30 8.07
N THR A 85 27.53 24.81 8.70
CA THR A 85 27.52 24.45 10.15
C THR A 85 27.31 25.63 11.09
N ASN A 86 27.64 26.83 10.61
CA ASN A 86 27.58 28.06 11.39
C ASN A 86 26.33 28.87 11.08
N LEU A 87 25.30 28.27 10.47
CA LEU A 87 24.04 28.94 10.20
C LEU A 87 23.47 29.48 11.52
N PHE A 88 23.54 30.81 11.66
CA PHE A 88 23.38 31.58 12.90
C PHE A 88 24.49 31.29 13.94
N ARG A 89 25.37 32.28 14.17
CA ARG A 89 26.61 32.16 14.97
C ARG A 89 26.46 31.36 16.29
N ARG A 90 27.36 30.37 16.44
CA ARG A 90 27.25 29.14 17.26
C ARG A 90 27.03 29.25 18.78
N ARG A 91 27.61 30.21 19.51
CA ARG A 91 27.66 30.09 20.99
C ARG A 91 26.34 30.45 21.69
N GLU A 92 25.71 31.56 21.29
CA GLU A 92 24.48 32.02 21.93
C GLU A 92 23.27 31.17 21.55
N VAL A 93 23.25 30.66 20.31
CA VAL A 93 22.18 29.80 19.79
C VAL A 93 22.11 28.46 20.54
N ILE A 94 23.26 27.87 20.89
CA ILE A 94 23.30 26.58 21.61
C ILE A 94 22.70 26.72 23.02
N GLU A 95 23.03 27.78 23.74
CA GLU A 95 22.50 27.99 25.09
C GLU A 95 21.02 28.37 25.07
N SER A 96 20.60 29.25 24.15
CA SER A 96 19.18 29.61 24.02
C SER A 96 18.34 28.40 23.63
N ARG A 97 18.86 27.49 22.81
CA ARG A 97 18.14 26.29 22.36
C ARG A 97 17.81 25.29 23.45
N LYS A 98 18.65 25.17 24.49
CA LYS A 98 18.32 24.31 25.63
C LYS A 98 16.99 24.69 26.30
N THR A 99 16.54 25.93 26.08
CA THR A 99 15.27 26.44 26.61
C THR A 99 14.14 26.48 25.58
N LEU A 100 14.45 26.32 24.29
CA LEU A 100 13.43 26.33 23.24
C LEU A 100 12.68 25.00 23.24
N GLN A 101 11.36 25.12 23.32
CA GLN A 101 10.43 24.02 23.08
C GLN A 101 9.89 24.13 21.66
N ASP A 102 9.43 23.02 21.09
CA ASP A 102 8.81 22.97 19.75
C ASP A 102 9.74 23.33 18.59
N LEU A 103 10.98 22.79 18.60
CA LEU A 103 11.87 22.93 17.45
C LEU A 103 11.45 21.96 16.34
N ARG A 104 11.21 22.50 15.14
CA ARG A 104 10.77 21.79 13.95
C ARG A 104 11.76 21.99 12.82
N LEU A 105 12.28 20.88 12.31
CA LEU A 105 13.26 20.86 11.24
C LEU A 105 12.72 20.04 10.06
N HIS A 106 12.66 20.67 8.90
CA HIS A 106 12.26 20.07 7.63
C HIS A 106 13.34 20.35 6.59
N LEU A 107 14.01 19.30 6.13
CA LEU A 107 15.05 19.37 5.11
C LEU A 107 14.70 18.43 3.97
N GLU A 108 14.73 18.93 2.75
CA GLU A 108 14.45 18.14 1.54
C GLU A 108 15.57 18.40 0.52
N SER A 109 16.18 17.33 0.02
CA SER A 109 17.34 17.36 -0.88
C SER A 109 18.54 18.18 -0.35
N CYS A 110 18.70 18.23 0.97
CA CYS A 110 19.81 18.88 1.68
C CYS A 110 20.03 18.32 3.09
N ALA A 111 21.20 18.59 3.67
CA ALA A 111 21.55 18.11 5.01
C ALA A 111 22.37 19.13 5.81
N PHE A 112 22.19 19.16 7.13
CA PHE A 112 23.19 19.70 8.04
C PHE A 112 24.21 18.62 8.38
N PRO A 113 25.44 19.00 8.77
CA PRO A 113 26.35 18.07 9.41
C PRO A 113 25.70 17.43 10.64
N TRP A 114 25.76 16.11 10.71
CA TRP A 114 24.99 15.32 11.68
C TRP A 114 25.45 15.48 13.13
N ASP A 115 26.63 16.08 13.35
CA ASP A 115 27.14 16.52 14.64
C ASP A 115 26.60 17.90 15.07
N SER A 116 25.70 18.47 14.29
CA SER A 116 25.15 19.80 14.53
C SER A 116 24.12 19.82 15.65
N ALA A 117 24.18 20.86 16.48
CA ALA A 117 23.22 21.12 17.55
C ALA A 117 21.79 21.41 17.06
N TRP A 118 21.58 21.56 15.74
CA TRP A 118 20.23 21.62 15.14
C TRP A 118 19.41 20.36 15.35
N TYR A 119 20.06 19.22 15.58
CA TYR A 119 19.39 17.94 15.77
C TYR A 119 19.04 17.61 17.23
N SER A 120 19.17 18.57 18.15
CA SER A 120 18.85 18.39 19.57
C SER A 120 17.50 19.00 19.93
N ASN A 121 16.80 18.41 20.90
CA ASN A 121 15.50 18.86 21.41
C ASN A 121 14.43 19.05 20.33
N LEU A 122 14.46 18.24 19.28
CA LEU A 122 13.47 18.30 18.21
C LEU A 122 12.11 17.77 18.68
N THR A 123 11.05 18.38 18.15
CA THR A 123 9.66 17.87 18.23
C THR A 123 9.20 17.32 16.88
N HIS A 124 9.68 17.90 15.78
CA HIS A 124 9.37 17.47 14.43
C HIS A 124 10.66 17.38 13.62
N LEU A 125 10.92 16.21 13.05
CA LEU A 125 12.04 15.97 12.14
C LEU A 125 11.50 15.39 10.84
N HIS A 126 11.65 16.16 9.75
CA HIS A 126 11.36 15.72 8.40
C HIS A 126 12.65 15.78 7.57
N LEU A 127 13.04 14.64 7.00
CA LEU A 127 14.19 14.51 6.12
C LEU A 127 13.70 13.88 4.81
N GLY A 128 13.83 14.60 3.70
CA GLY A 128 13.42 14.19 2.36
C GLY A 128 14.61 14.13 1.40
N ASP A 129 14.68 13.12 0.54
CA ASP A 129 15.55 13.04 -0.62
C ASP A 129 17.04 13.31 -0.33
N ILE A 130 17.52 12.84 0.82
CA ILE A 130 18.92 13.02 1.20
C ILE A 130 19.79 12.04 0.42
N SER A 131 20.79 12.58 -0.30
CA SER A 131 21.71 11.78 -1.11
C SER A 131 22.44 10.73 -0.27
N ARG A 132 22.78 9.59 -0.88
CA ARG A 132 23.41 8.46 -0.16
C ARG A 132 24.70 8.84 0.57
N THR A 133 25.48 9.77 0.02
CA THR A 133 26.74 10.27 0.60
C THR A 133 26.51 11.22 1.78
N GLN A 134 25.33 11.84 1.85
CA GLN A 134 24.94 12.75 2.92
C GLN A 134 24.17 12.07 4.04
N ARG A 135 23.64 10.87 3.84
CA ARG A 135 22.89 10.15 4.89
C ARG A 135 23.80 9.84 6.10
N PRO A 136 23.30 9.95 7.34
CA PRO A 136 24.06 9.58 8.52
C PRO A 136 24.22 8.06 8.58
N THR A 137 25.12 7.57 9.43
CA THR A 137 25.09 6.16 9.85
C THR A 137 23.93 5.96 10.83
N THR A 138 23.45 4.72 10.97
CA THR A 138 22.42 4.37 11.96
C THR A 138 22.81 4.81 13.36
N GLU A 139 24.07 4.61 13.77
CA GLU A 139 24.55 5.00 15.10
C GLU A 139 24.44 6.51 15.34
N THR A 140 24.88 7.33 14.37
CA THR A 140 24.78 8.80 14.46
C THR A 140 23.33 9.25 14.47
N PHE A 141 22.48 8.66 13.63
CA PHE A 141 21.07 9.01 13.58
C PHE A 141 20.33 8.65 14.88
N LEU A 142 20.60 7.48 15.45
CA LEU A 142 20.01 7.07 16.72
C LEU A 142 20.48 7.98 17.87
N ALA A 143 21.72 8.49 17.84
CA ALA A 143 22.19 9.47 18.81
C ALA A 143 21.40 10.79 18.74
N ILE A 144 21.09 11.26 17.53
CA ILE A 144 20.21 12.42 17.30
C ILE A 144 18.83 12.20 17.91
N LEU A 145 18.26 11.00 17.74
CA LEU A 145 16.96 10.66 18.31
C LEU A 145 16.99 10.61 19.85
N VAL A 146 18.09 10.13 20.44
CA VAL A 146 18.30 10.17 21.91
C VAL A 146 18.35 11.60 22.44
N ASP A 147 18.98 12.51 21.69
CA ASP A 147 19.08 13.93 22.03
C ASP A 147 17.77 14.72 21.77
N SER A 148 16.74 14.05 21.25
CA SER A 148 15.41 14.62 20.97
C SER A 148 14.28 13.83 21.65
N PRO A 149 14.24 13.76 22.99
CA PRO A 149 13.27 12.94 23.72
C PRO A 149 11.80 13.42 23.59
N ASN A 150 11.60 14.66 23.12
CA ASN A 150 10.28 15.26 22.89
C ASN A 150 9.81 15.12 21.43
N LEU A 151 10.44 14.24 20.64
CA LEU A 151 10.08 14.04 19.24
C LEU A 151 8.66 13.46 19.13
N GLU A 152 7.78 14.22 18.47
CA GLU A 152 6.38 13.88 18.22
C GLU A 152 6.17 13.36 16.80
N THR A 153 6.91 13.91 15.83
CA THR A 153 6.83 13.51 14.43
C THR A 153 8.21 13.20 13.87
N LEU A 154 8.36 12.00 13.30
CA LEU A 154 9.54 11.60 12.54
C LEU A 154 9.11 11.22 11.13
N THR A 155 9.64 11.89 10.11
CA THR A 155 9.39 11.60 8.70
C THR A 155 10.70 11.46 7.95
N LEU A 156 10.91 10.31 7.32
CA LEU A 156 12.08 9.98 6.54
C LEU A 156 11.63 9.56 5.14
N VAL A 157 11.82 10.41 4.14
CA VAL A 157 11.50 10.12 2.74
C VAL A 157 12.81 10.07 1.96
N TYR A 158 13.16 8.90 1.43
CA TYR A 158 14.46 8.57 0.83
C TYR A 158 15.66 9.13 1.61
N SER A 159 15.61 9.01 2.93
CA SER A 159 16.58 9.62 3.85
C SER A 159 16.93 8.73 5.04
N CYS A 160 16.56 7.45 5.02
CA CYS A 160 16.93 6.51 6.07
C CYS A 160 18.46 6.44 6.23
N PRO A 161 18.97 6.28 7.46
CA PRO A 161 20.40 6.21 7.71
C PRO A 161 21.03 5.01 6.99
N THR A 162 22.31 5.16 6.61
CA THR A 162 23.14 4.07 6.12
C THR A 162 23.44 3.07 7.24
N MET A 163 23.75 1.83 6.86
CA MET A 163 24.04 0.75 7.80
C MET A 163 25.12 1.14 8.82
N GLY A 164 24.80 1.01 10.10
CA GLY A 164 25.68 1.32 11.22
C GLY A 164 25.45 0.40 12.41
N ARG A 165 26.04 0.73 13.56
CA ARG A 165 25.83 -0.03 14.80
C ARG A 165 24.42 0.24 15.35
N PRO A 166 23.54 -0.76 15.43
CA PRO A 166 22.18 -0.57 15.94
C PRO A 166 22.19 -0.52 17.47
N PHE A 167 21.31 0.32 18.05
CA PHE A 167 20.96 0.29 19.47
C PHE A 167 19.52 0.77 19.68
N PRO A 168 18.81 0.29 20.71
CA PRO A 168 17.41 0.66 20.91
C PRO A 168 17.27 2.11 21.39
N VAL A 169 16.33 2.85 20.81
CA VAL A 169 15.97 4.22 21.18
C VAL A 169 14.48 4.30 21.49
N GLN A 170 14.14 4.89 22.64
CA GLN A 170 12.76 5.02 23.09
C GLN A 170 12.18 6.39 22.72
N LEU A 171 11.18 6.42 21.84
CA LEU A 171 10.54 7.64 21.34
C LEU A 171 9.20 7.89 22.04
N ARG A 172 9.23 8.15 23.35
CA ARG A 172 8.02 8.13 24.21
C ARG A 172 6.87 9.04 23.78
N ASN A 173 7.17 10.15 23.12
CA ASN A 173 6.20 11.15 22.71
C ASN A 173 5.82 11.05 21.23
N LEU A 174 6.33 10.05 20.51
CA LEU A 174 6.09 9.93 19.08
C LEU A 174 4.60 9.66 18.80
N THR A 175 4.02 10.50 17.98
CA THR A 175 2.63 10.39 17.50
C THR A 175 2.57 9.93 16.05
N LEU A 176 3.59 10.26 15.25
CA LEU A 176 3.65 9.95 13.84
C LEU A 176 5.07 9.53 13.44
N LEU A 177 5.18 8.34 12.85
CA LEU A 177 6.37 7.84 12.19
C LEU A 177 6.05 7.58 10.72
N THR A 178 6.70 8.30 9.82
CA THR A 178 6.62 8.04 8.38
C THR A 178 8.00 7.65 7.87
N ILE A 179 8.11 6.51 7.20
CA ILE A 179 9.34 6.07 6.55
C ILE A 179 9.00 5.68 5.11
N ASP A 180 9.60 6.36 4.15
CA ASP A 180 9.59 6.03 2.73
C ASP A 180 11.02 5.78 2.29
N ASP A 181 11.46 4.53 2.19
CA ASP A 181 12.81 4.24 1.68
C ASP A 181 12.88 2.79 1.18
N SER A 182 14.08 2.38 0.76
CA SER A 182 14.38 0.98 0.50
C SER A 182 14.05 0.11 1.72
N THR A 183 13.48 -1.06 1.43
CA THR A 183 12.86 -1.90 2.45
C THR A 183 13.88 -2.36 3.50
N SER A 184 15.12 -2.62 3.08
CA SER A 184 16.21 -3.05 3.96
C SER A 184 16.62 -1.97 4.98
N LEU A 185 16.61 -0.69 4.57
CA LEU A 185 16.88 0.43 5.46
C LEU A 185 15.72 0.68 6.42
N CYS A 186 14.48 0.58 5.94
CA CYS A 186 13.28 0.66 6.79
C CYS A 186 13.35 -0.37 7.93
N TYR A 187 13.58 -1.65 7.59
CA TYR A 187 13.75 -2.72 8.56
C TYR A 187 14.91 -2.48 9.52
N HIS A 188 16.05 -2.00 9.00
CA HIS A 188 17.21 -1.70 9.83
C HIS A 188 16.96 -0.59 10.86
N LEU A 189 16.21 0.44 10.47
CA LEU A 189 15.84 1.50 11.40
C LEU A 189 14.78 1.02 12.40
N LEU A 190 13.71 0.36 11.94
CA LEU A 190 12.58 -0.04 12.79
C LEU A 190 12.99 -0.95 13.95
N ARG A 191 13.96 -1.86 13.75
CA ARG A 191 14.47 -2.72 14.85
C ARG A 191 15.14 -1.94 15.99
N CYS A 192 15.53 -0.69 15.73
CA CYS A 192 16.20 0.18 16.68
C CYS A 192 15.22 1.13 17.39
N LEU A 193 13.96 1.23 16.95
CA LEU A 193 13.00 2.18 17.49
C LEU A 193 11.99 1.48 18.41
N VAL A 194 11.83 2.01 19.62
CA VAL A 194 10.75 1.64 20.53
C VAL A 194 9.72 2.77 20.49
N VAL A 195 8.66 2.52 19.73
CA VAL A 195 7.56 3.47 19.44
C VAL A 195 6.41 3.25 20.44
N PRO A 196 5.72 4.30 20.91
CA PRO A 196 4.60 4.17 21.83
C PRO A 196 3.35 3.60 21.13
N PRO A 197 2.49 2.88 21.88
CA PRO A 197 1.21 2.35 21.42
C PRO A 197 0.32 3.28 20.61
N SER A 198 0.30 4.56 20.96
CA SER A 198 -0.55 5.57 20.35
C SER A 198 0.01 6.15 19.05
N ALA A 199 1.19 5.73 18.60
CA ALA A 199 1.78 6.26 17.39
C ALA A 199 1.12 5.68 16.13
N ILE A 200 0.99 6.53 15.11
CA ILE A 200 0.65 6.16 13.75
C ILE A 200 1.96 5.88 13.02
N ILE A 201 2.08 4.71 12.39
CA ILE A 201 3.25 4.29 11.64
C ILE A 201 2.87 4.13 10.17
N ASN A 202 3.46 4.95 9.30
CA ASN A 202 3.34 4.86 7.86
C ASN A 202 4.69 4.41 7.30
N ILE A 203 4.73 3.27 6.62
CA ILE A 203 5.91 2.75 5.97
C ILE A 203 5.57 2.61 4.49
N SER A 204 6.08 3.49 3.66
CA SER A 204 6.17 3.26 2.23
C SER A 204 7.53 2.64 1.93
N SER A 205 7.56 1.66 1.05
CA SER A 205 8.82 1.10 0.61
C SER A 205 8.84 0.82 -0.86
N ILE A 206 9.87 1.34 -1.49
CA ILE A 206 10.11 1.19 -2.91
C ILE A 206 11.22 0.17 -3.07
N ILE A 207 10.90 -0.94 -3.72
CA ILE A 207 11.91 -1.85 -4.21
C ILE A 207 12.33 -1.37 -5.57
N VAL A 208 13.58 -0.92 -5.67
CA VAL A 208 14.21 -0.70 -6.97
C VAL A 208 14.41 -2.09 -7.60
N PRO A 209 13.78 -2.41 -8.73
CA PRO A 209 13.76 -3.75 -9.33
C PRO A 209 15.15 -4.30 -9.72
N GLU A 210 16.18 -3.46 -9.70
CA GLU A 210 17.51 -3.78 -10.21
C GLU A 210 18.29 -4.81 -9.36
N TYR A 211 17.83 -5.18 -8.16
CA TYR A 211 18.54 -6.14 -7.30
C TYR A 211 17.67 -7.34 -6.89
N ASP A 212 18.13 -8.52 -7.32
CA ASP A 212 17.84 -9.90 -6.88
C ASP A 212 16.54 -10.13 -6.07
N LEU A 213 15.58 -10.83 -6.66
CA LEU A 213 14.33 -11.34 -6.03
C LEU A 213 14.55 -12.02 -4.67
N LYS A 214 15.76 -12.52 -4.39
CA LYS A 214 16.14 -13.08 -3.07
C LYS A 214 16.17 -12.03 -1.95
N LEU A 215 16.53 -10.78 -2.23
CA LEU A 215 16.53 -9.69 -1.25
C LEU A 215 15.09 -9.28 -0.90
N THR A 216 14.18 -9.20 -1.89
CA THR A 216 12.75 -8.96 -1.66
C THR A 216 12.13 -9.98 -0.70
N LYS A 217 12.56 -11.26 -0.79
CA LYS A 217 12.15 -12.34 0.11
C LYS A 217 12.60 -12.12 1.55
N ILE A 218 13.86 -11.72 1.77
CA ILE A 218 14.39 -11.46 3.12
C ILE A 218 13.63 -10.31 3.76
N ILE A 219 13.33 -9.26 3.00
CA ILE A 219 12.86 -8.04 3.63
C ILE A 219 11.39 -8.13 4.10
N TYR A 220 10.51 -8.82 3.38
CA TYR A 220 9.16 -9.09 3.90
C TYR A 220 9.13 -10.09 5.06
N GLN A 221 10.01 -11.10 5.02
CA GLN A 221 10.25 -12.03 6.14
C GLN A 221 10.75 -11.33 7.39
N ASP A 222 11.30 -10.13 7.25
CA ASP A 222 11.90 -9.37 8.32
C ASP A 222 10.95 -8.27 8.82
N LEU A 223 10.27 -7.54 7.91
CA LEU A 223 9.41 -6.40 8.26
C LEU A 223 8.08 -6.84 8.87
N ILE A 224 7.39 -7.83 8.28
CA ILE A 224 6.10 -8.30 8.82
C ILE A 224 6.30 -8.97 10.18
N PRO A 225 7.27 -9.89 10.38
CA PRO A 225 7.56 -10.44 11.70
C PRO A 225 8.04 -9.41 12.72
N VAL A 226 8.84 -8.41 12.35
CA VAL A 226 9.15 -7.33 13.32
C VAL A 226 7.89 -6.57 13.72
N LEU A 227 6.99 -6.30 12.78
CA LEU A 227 5.72 -5.64 13.07
C LEU A 227 4.71 -6.55 13.80
N SER A 228 4.81 -7.88 13.67
CA SER A 228 3.79 -8.83 14.18
C SER A 228 4.24 -9.73 15.33
N GLN A 229 5.54 -9.99 15.48
CA GLN A 229 6.16 -10.84 16.50
C GLN A 229 6.94 -10.00 17.52
N ASP A 230 7.70 -9.00 17.09
CA ASP A 230 8.54 -8.18 17.98
C ASP A 230 7.82 -6.92 18.50
N LEU A 231 6.82 -6.43 17.76
CA LEU A 231 5.90 -5.41 18.21
C LEU A 231 4.59 -6.09 18.62
N PRO A 232 4.27 -6.17 19.93
CA PRO A 232 2.96 -6.60 20.39
C PRO A 232 1.87 -5.87 19.58
N PRO A 233 0.79 -6.55 19.16
CA PRO A 233 -0.32 -5.93 18.40
C PRO A 233 -0.91 -4.67 19.06
N ASN A 234 -0.61 -4.46 20.34
CA ASN A 234 -1.05 -3.37 21.18
C ASN A 234 -0.11 -2.14 21.12
N MET A 235 0.99 -2.19 20.34
CA MET A 235 2.04 -1.15 20.33
C MET A 235 1.93 -0.11 19.21
N TYR A 236 0.86 -0.12 18.42
CA TYR A 236 0.67 0.91 17.39
C TYR A 236 -0.82 1.11 17.06
N ASP A 237 -1.21 2.35 16.79
CA ASP A 237 -2.61 2.69 16.51
C ASP A 237 -3.01 2.32 15.08
N SER A 238 -2.10 2.55 14.13
CA SER A 238 -2.21 2.04 12.77
C SER A 238 -0.84 1.85 12.13
N VAL A 239 -0.62 0.73 11.46
CA VAL A 239 0.52 0.51 10.55
C VAL A 239 0.00 0.45 9.12
N ARG A 240 0.48 1.34 8.24
CA ARG A 240 0.26 1.27 6.78
C ARG A 240 1.57 0.86 6.11
N ILE A 241 1.61 -0.27 5.41
CA ILE A 241 2.78 -0.68 4.60
C ILE A 241 2.42 -0.55 3.13
N ASP A 242 2.90 0.48 2.44
CA ASP A 242 2.75 0.65 0.99
C ASP A 242 3.96 0.03 0.28
N TYR A 243 3.74 -0.94 -0.59
CA TYR A 243 4.78 -1.58 -1.40
C TYR A 243 4.52 -1.34 -2.85
N ILE A 244 5.46 -0.72 -3.57
CA ILE A 244 5.27 -0.38 -4.99
C ILE A 244 6.25 -1.21 -5.83
N ASN A 245 5.73 -2.20 -6.55
CA ASN A 245 6.45 -2.95 -7.60
C ASN A 245 5.45 -3.32 -8.70
N GLY A 246 4.85 -2.34 -9.38
CA GLY A 246 3.71 -2.55 -10.29
C GLY A 246 2.38 -2.89 -9.60
N PHE A 247 2.41 -3.45 -8.39
CA PHE A 247 1.28 -3.43 -7.45
C PHE A 247 1.68 -2.59 -6.25
N ALA A 248 0.75 -1.76 -5.77
CA ALA A 248 0.78 -1.04 -4.52
C ALA A 248 0.04 -1.85 -3.43
N TYR A 249 0.73 -2.69 -2.65
CA TYR A 249 0.08 -3.33 -1.48
C TYR A 249 0.12 -2.36 -0.31
N SER A 250 -1.02 -2.07 0.30
CA SER A 250 -1.18 -1.26 1.51
C SER A 250 -1.70 -2.13 2.65
N PHE A 251 -0.84 -2.68 3.52
CA PHE A 251 -1.34 -3.38 4.71
C PHE A 251 -1.66 -2.40 5.83
N PHE A 252 -2.92 -2.36 6.29
CA PHE A 252 -3.39 -1.56 7.40
C PHE A 252 -3.78 -2.43 8.61
N HIS A 253 -3.09 -2.27 9.74
CA HIS A 253 -3.53 -2.85 11.00
C HIS A 253 -3.76 -1.77 12.04
N SER A 254 -4.93 -1.75 12.68
CA SER A 254 -5.21 -0.90 13.83
C SER A 254 -5.46 -1.70 15.10
N ALA A 255 -4.78 -1.33 16.20
CA ALA A 255 -4.98 -1.95 17.52
C ALA A 255 -6.30 -1.54 18.18
N ARG A 256 -6.76 -0.29 17.97
CA ARG A 256 -8.00 0.24 18.56
C ARG A 256 -9.25 -0.40 17.97
N GLN A 257 -9.18 -0.77 16.70
CA GLN A 257 -10.20 -1.56 16.04
C GLN A 257 -9.76 -3.01 16.11
N GLU A 258 -9.87 -3.63 17.29
CA GLU A 258 -9.45 -5.01 17.61
C GLU A 258 -9.88 -6.05 16.54
N TRP A 259 -10.84 -5.70 15.66
CA TRP A 259 -11.53 -6.57 14.70
C TRP A 259 -11.27 -6.21 13.22
N SER A 260 -10.46 -5.19 12.92
CA SER A 260 -10.20 -4.80 11.51
C SER A 260 -8.70 -4.73 11.19
N ARG A 261 -8.16 -5.87 10.77
CA ARG A 261 -6.96 -5.89 9.93
C ARG A 261 -7.42 -5.71 8.50
N LYS A 262 -7.09 -4.56 7.91
CA LYS A 262 -7.47 -4.18 6.56
C LYS A 262 -6.24 -4.37 5.67
N LEU A 263 -6.28 -5.29 4.72
CA LEU A 263 -5.31 -5.29 3.64
C LEU A 263 -5.92 -4.49 2.49
N GLN A 264 -5.25 -3.46 2.02
CA GLN A 264 -5.58 -2.77 0.78
C GLN A 264 -4.55 -3.19 -0.27
N ILE A 265 -5.00 -3.44 -1.48
CA ILE A 265 -4.19 -3.79 -2.64
C ILE A 265 -4.62 -2.85 -3.75
N ASP A 266 -3.77 -1.90 -4.05
CA ASP A 266 -3.90 -0.96 -5.16
C ASP A 266 -3.12 -1.54 -6.34
N ALA A 267 -3.82 -2.08 -7.34
CA ALA A 267 -3.16 -2.65 -8.50
C ALA A 267 -2.89 -1.56 -9.56
N ALA A 268 -1.61 -1.30 -9.82
CA ALA A 268 -1.13 -0.38 -10.84
C ALA A 268 -0.67 -1.17 -12.07
N TRP A 269 -1.65 -1.74 -12.78
CA TRP A 269 -1.37 -2.42 -14.05
C TRP A 269 -0.66 -1.40 -14.98
N GLY A 270 0.43 -1.77 -15.63
CA GLY A 270 1.20 -0.87 -16.48
C GLY A 270 2.18 -1.70 -17.28
N LYS A 271 2.64 -1.24 -18.45
CA LYS A 271 3.40 -2.10 -19.39
C LYS A 271 4.68 -2.74 -18.81
N ASP A 272 5.23 -2.21 -17.72
CA ASP A 272 6.50 -2.66 -17.11
C ASP A 272 6.34 -3.57 -15.86
N TRP A 273 5.19 -4.21 -15.69
CA TRP A 273 4.79 -4.95 -14.47
C TRP A 273 5.32 -6.39 -14.32
N TRP A 274 6.01 -6.98 -15.30
CA TRP A 274 6.51 -8.36 -15.24
C TRP A 274 7.32 -8.73 -13.97
N PRO A 275 8.18 -7.85 -13.40
CA PRO A 275 8.90 -8.14 -12.14
C PRO A 275 7.97 -8.35 -10.92
N ALA A 276 6.72 -7.91 -11.02
CA ALA A 276 5.74 -7.91 -9.94
C ALA A 276 5.17 -9.31 -9.62
N LEU A 277 5.02 -10.17 -10.64
CA LEU A 277 4.43 -11.51 -10.50
C LEU A 277 5.36 -12.52 -9.81
N GLY A 278 6.68 -12.33 -9.90
CA GLY A 278 7.63 -13.07 -9.05
C GLY A 278 7.51 -12.67 -7.57
N SER A 279 7.11 -11.42 -7.30
CA SER A 279 6.95 -10.88 -5.95
C SER A 279 5.61 -11.23 -5.28
N THR A 280 4.54 -11.47 -6.05
CA THR A 280 3.25 -11.95 -5.51
C THR A 280 3.36 -13.32 -4.84
N ALA A 281 4.17 -14.24 -5.37
CA ALA A 281 4.47 -15.51 -4.71
C ALA A 281 5.26 -15.35 -3.40
N ALA A 282 6.06 -14.29 -3.28
CA ALA A 282 6.76 -13.96 -2.02
C ALA A 282 5.80 -13.30 -1.01
N VAL A 283 4.92 -12.40 -1.46
CA VAL A 283 3.85 -11.81 -0.64
C VAL A 283 2.90 -12.92 -0.15
N ARG A 284 2.57 -13.89 -1.02
CA ARG A 284 1.78 -15.10 -0.72
C ARG A 284 2.27 -15.85 0.50
N ASP A 285 3.57 -16.14 0.55
CA ASP A 285 4.15 -17.03 1.56
C ASP A 285 4.34 -16.31 2.92
N HIS A 286 4.13 -14.98 2.98
CA HIS A 286 4.61 -14.16 4.09
C HIS A 286 3.57 -13.22 4.71
N LEU A 287 2.46 -12.91 4.02
CA LEU A 287 1.30 -12.33 4.69
C LEU A 287 0.53 -13.45 5.41
N ASP A 288 0.41 -13.34 6.74
CA ASP A 288 -0.55 -14.15 7.48
C ASP A 288 -1.97 -13.63 7.21
N PHE A 289 -2.48 -14.00 6.05
CA PHE A 289 -3.84 -13.74 5.59
C PHE A 289 -4.90 -14.33 6.52
N SER A 290 -4.52 -15.26 7.42
CA SER A 290 -5.43 -15.71 8.48
C SER A 290 -5.80 -14.57 9.42
N THR A 291 -5.13 -13.43 9.36
CA THR A 291 -5.46 -12.31 10.24
C THR A 291 -6.22 -11.20 9.51
N VAL A 292 -6.25 -11.20 8.17
CA VAL A 292 -6.95 -10.19 7.39
C VAL A 292 -8.45 -10.43 7.44
N THR A 293 -9.19 -9.45 7.97
CA THR A 293 -10.66 -9.50 8.06
C THR A 293 -11.34 -8.63 7.01
N THR A 294 -10.65 -7.62 6.51
CA THR A 294 -11.14 -6.71 5.47
C THR A 294 -10.10 -6.61 4.36
N LEU A 295 -10.52 -6.79 3.11
CA LEU A 295 -9.68 -6.65 1.93
C LEU A 295 -10.23 -5.52 1.06
N HIS A 296 -9.42 -4.51 0.74
CA HIS A 296 -9.71 -3.51 -0.27
C HIS A 296 -8.91 -3.84 -1.53
N LEU A 297 -9.57 -3.89 -2.66
CA LEU A 297 -8.96 -4.03 -3.98
C LEU A 297 -9.27 -2.77 -4.75
N ARG A 298 -8.25 -2.02 -5.14
CA ARG A 298 -8.40 -0.82 -5.97
C ARG A 298 -7.74 -1.04 -7.31
N CYS A 299 -8.44 -0.68 -8.38
CA CYS A 299 -7.84 -0.55 -9.70
C CYS A 299 -7.49 0.92 -9.97
N MET A 300 -6.34 1.18 -10.58
CA MET A 300 -6.03 2.51 -11.11
C MET A 300 -6.93 2.77 -12.34
N PRO A 301 -7.68 3.89 -12.37
CA PRO A 301 -8.73 4.15 -13.37
C PRO A 301 -8.22 4.31 -14.82
N ASP A 302 -6.93 4.60 -15.00
CA ASP A 302 -6.36 4.97 -16.30
C ASP A 302 -5.53 3.86 -16.97
N VAL A 303 -5.57 2.63 -16.44
CA VAL A 303 -4.80 1.55 -17.05
C VAL A 303 -5.65 0.79 -18.06
N PRO A 304 -5.34 0.86 -19.37
CA PRO A 304 -5.98 0.02 -20.36
C PRO A 304 -5.69 -1.46 -20.06
N LEU A 305 -6.69 -2.31 -20.29
CA LEU A 305 -6.49 -3.77 -20.33
C LEU A 305 -5.26 -4.07 -21.19
N PRO A 306 -4.32 -4.93 -20.75
CA PRO A 306 -3.39 -5.51 -21.70
C PRO A 306 -4.27 -6.18 -22.77
N PRO A 307 -4.13 -5.83 -24.06
CA PRO A 307 -4.78 -6.62 -25.11
C PRO A 307 -4.27 -8.05 -24.95
N PHE A 308 -5.15 -9.05 -25.02
CA PHE A 308 -4.82 -10.48 -24.88
C PHE A 308 -4.60 -11.11 -26.27
N GLU A 309 -3.74 -10.50 -27.08
CA GLU A 309 -3.45 -10.87 -28.46
C GLU A 309 -2.12 -11.66 -28.66
N SER A 310 -1.23 -11.75 -27.66
CA SER A 310 0.10 -12.39 -27.77
C SER A 310 0.29 -13.58 -26.81
N GLU A 311 1.15 -14.54 -27.19
CA GLU A 311 1.46 -15.73 -26.36
C GLU A 311 2.10 -15.37 -25.00
N ASP A 312 2.87 -14.28 -24.94
CA ASP A 312 3.42 -13.74 -23.68
C ASP A 312 2.29 -13.35 -22.69
N GLU A 313 1.07 -13.14 -23.19
CA GLU A 313 -0.09 -12.78 -22.36
C GLU A 313 -0.85 -13.97 -21.77
N VAL A 314 -0.60 -15.17 -22.28
CA VAL A 314 -1.09 -16.40 -21.64
C VAL A 314 -0.38 -16.62 -20.30
N ASP A 315 0.91 -16.32 -20.22
CA ASP A 315 1.66 -16.36 -18.96
C ASP A 315 1.17 -15.28 -17.98
N TYR A 316 0.82 -14.07 -18.46
CA TYR A 316 0.19 -13.03 -17.63
C TYR A 316 -1.13 -13.52 -17.02
N PHE A 317 -1.94 -14.20 -17.82
CA PHE A 317 -3.23 -14.74 -17.40
C PHE A 317 -3.06 -15.81 -16.31
N TYR A 318 -2.12 -16.75 -16.48
CA TYR A 318 -1.85 -17.79 -15.49
C TYR A 318 -1.30 -17.26 -14.18
N ALA A 319 -0.41 -16.27 -14.23
CA ALA A 319 0.16 -15.68 -13.02
C ALA A 319 -0.90 -14.92 -12.21
N THR A 320 -1.81 -14.24 -12.90
CA THR A 320 -2.97 -13.57 -12.29
C THR A 320 -3.92 -14.59 -11.65
N LEU A 321 -4.26 -15.67 -12.36
CA LEU A 321 -5.06 -16.78 -11.80
C LEU A 321 -4.42 -17.39 -10.56
N SER A 322 -3.11 -17.65 -10.61
CA SER A 322 -2.36 -18.22 -9.49
C SER A 322 -2.40 -17.32 -8.25
N LEU A 323 -2.30 -15.99 -8.44
CA LEU A 323 -2.48 -15.01 -7.36
C LEU A 323 -3.89 -15.08 -6.77
N TRP A 324 -4.94 -15.10 -7.59
CA TRP A 324 -6.33 -15.14 -7.12
C TRP A 324 -6.69 -16.43 -6.42
N ASP A 325 -6.27 -17.59 -6.94
CA ASP A 325 -6.47 -18.88 -6.29
C ASP A 325 -5.75 -18.91 -4.93
N THR A 326 -4.52 -18.43 -4.90
CA THR A 326 -3.74 -18.28 -3.67
C THR A 326 -4.44 -17.38 -2.66
N MET A 327 -4.87 -16.19 -3.08
CA MET A 327 -5.64 -15.27 -2.25
C MET A 327 -6.93 -15.94 -1.77
N GLY A 328 -7.64 -16.67 -2.63
CA GLY A 328 -8.79 -17.51 -2.33
C GLY A 328 -8.57 -18.45 -1.14
N ARG A 329 -7.48 -19.22 -1.19
CA ARG A 329 -7.10 -20.20 -0.17
C ARG A 329 -6.64 -19.56 1.14
N ASN A 330 -5.94 -18.43 1.06
CA ASN A 330 -5.33 -17.78 2.22
C ASN A 330 -6.29 -16.83 2.95
N LEU A 331 -7.26 -16.24 2.24
CA LEU A 331 -8.21 -15.26 2.77
C LEU A 331 -9.49 -15.91 3.32
N THR A 332 -9.40 -17.13 3.87
CA THR A 332 -10.58 -17.83 4.44
C THR A 332 -11.28 -17.04 5.55
N ARG A 333 -10.58 -16.09 6.17
CA ARG A 333 -11.06 -15.23 7.26
C ARG A 333 -11.46 -13.82 6.83
N VAL A 334 -11.30 -13.46 5.56
CA VAL A 334 -11.82 -12.19 5.05
C VAL A 334 -13.32 -12.20 5.18
N ARG A 335 -13.85 -11.24 5.95
CA ARG A 335 -15.27 -11.02 6.19
C ARG A 335 -15.83 -9.93 5.31
N THR A 336 -15.00 -8.95 4.95
CA THR A 336 -15.40 -7.80 4.15
C THR A 336 -14.48 -7.62 2.96
N LEU A 337 -15.03 -7.56 1.76
CA LEU A 337 -14.31 -7.23 0.54
C LEU A 337 -14.81 -5.89 0.03
N HIS A 338 -13.92 -4.93 -0.18
CA HIS A 338 -14.21 -3.70 -0.91
C HIS A 338 -13.54 -3.77 -2.29
N LEU A 339 -14.29 -3.50 -3.35
CA LEU A 339 -13.80 -3.29 -4.70
C LEU A 339 -13.95 -1.81 -5.04
N HIS A 340 -12.89 -1.16 -5.50
CA HIS A 340 -12.86 0.29 -5.78
C HIS A 340 -12.52 0.60 -7.23
N ASN A 341 -13.12 1.68 -7.71
CA ASN A 341 -12.96 2.31 -9.02
C ASN A 341 -13.45 1.42 -10.17
N SER A 342 -13.58 2.05 -11.34
CA SER A 342 -13.95 1.45 -12.63
C SER A 342 -12.92 0.42 -13.10
N LEU A 343 -12.84 -0.70 -12.38
CA LEU A 343 -12.41 -1.98 -12.95
C LEU A 343 -13.09 -2.08 -14.31
N PRO A 344 -12.33 -2.20 -15.42
CA PRO A 344 -12.95 -2.46 -16.71
C PRO A 344 -13.95 -3.61 -16.55
N GLY A 345 -15.14 -3.51 -17.14
CA GLY A 345 -16.17 -4.56 -17.02
C GLY A 345 -15.62 -5.99 -17.11
N PRO A 346 -14.69 -6.30 -18.03
CA PRO A 346 -14.02 -7.60 -18.12
C PRO A 346 -13.18 -8.00 -16.88
N TRP A 347 -12.58 -7.04 -16.17
CA TRP A 347 -11.87 -7.28 -14.91
C TRP A 347 -12.83 -7.56 -13.77
N LEU A 348 -13.92 -6.79 -13.62
CA LEU A 348 -14.91 -7.09 -12.60
C LEU A 348 -15.58 -8.44 -12.89
N GLU A 349 -15.96 -8.69 -14.14
CA GLU A 349 -16.43 -10.00 -14.59
C GLU A 349 -15.39 -11.06 -14.27
N PHE A 350 -14.11 -10.87 -14.60
CA PHE A 350 -13.05 -11.82 -14.26
C PHE A 350 -12.94 -12.04 -12.75
N LEU A 351 -12.93 -10.99 -11.92
CA LEU A 351 -12.80 -11.09 -10.46
C LEU A 351 -14.01 -11.78 -9.83
N LEU A 352 -15.22 -11.41 -10.24
CA LEU A 352 -16.45 -12.04 -9.77
C LEU A 352 -16.54 -13.47 -10.30
N THR A 353 -16.12 -13.72 -11.54
CA THR A 353 -16.05 -15.07 -12.12
C THR A 353 -14.98 -15.88 -11.41
N GLN A 354 -13.84 -15.32 -11.02
CA GLN A 354 -12.81 -16.00 -10.22
C GLN A 354 -13.31 -16.30 -8.81
N ALA A 355 -14.03 -15.36 -8.18
CA ALA A 355 -14.75 -15.62 -6.94
C ALA A 355 -15.75 -16.78 -7.13
N MET A 356 -16.40 -16.88 -8.30
CA MET A 356 -17.26 -18.01 -8.68
C MET A 356 -16.50 -19.31 -9.03
N PHE A 357 -15.33 -19.25 -9.68
CA PHE A 357 -14.45 -20.39 -9.99
C PHE A 357 -13.97 -21.03 -8.70
N LEU A 358 -13.62 -20.21 -7.72
CA LEU A 358 -13.23 -20.65 -6.39
C LEU A 358 -14.43 -21.15 -5.56
N ILE A 359 -15.67 -20.90 -5.99
CA ILE A 359 -16.92 -21.54 -5.50
C ILE A 359 -17.28 -22.77 -6.37
N GLY A 360 -16.48 -23.08 -7.39
CA GLY A 360 -16.63 -24.25 -8.26
C GLY A 360 -17.52 -24.10 -9.48
N VAL A 361 -17.59 -22.90 -10.05
CA VAL A 361 -18.28 -22.63 -11.32
C VAL A 361 -17.27 -22.25 -12.39
N SER A 362 -16.99 -23.14 -13.34
CA SER A 362 -15.97 -22.88 -14.36
C SER A 362 -16.53 -22.25 -15.64
N HIS A 363 -16.35 -20.96 -15.92
CA HIS A 363 -16.91 -20.34 -17.13
C HIS A 363 -16.12 -20.71 -18.42
N PHE A 364 -16.55 -21.73 -19.17
CA PHE A 364 -15.89 -22.18 -20.42
C PHE A 364 -16.09 -21.25 -21.64
N LYS A 365 -16.92 -20.21 -21.53
CA LYS A 365 -17.20 -19.24 -22.61
C LYS A 365 -16.55 -17.88 -22.40
N SER A 366 -15.86 -17.68 -21.28
CA SER A 366 -15.07 -16.47 -21.13
C SER A 366 -13.86 -16.56 -22.07
N PRO A 367 -13.49 -15.49 -22.81
CA PRO A 367 -12.19 -15.44 -23.47
C PRO A 367 -11.02 -15.61 -22.47
N PHE A 368 -11.30 -15.45 -21.17
CA PHE A 368 -10.41 -15.67 -20.04
C PHE A 368 -10.43 -17.12 -19.52
N TYR A 369 -10.74 -18.13 -20.32
CA TYR A 369 -10.74 -19.53 -19.87
C TYR A 369 -9.70 -20.36 -20.60
N VAL A 370 -8.68 -20.82 -19.88
CA VAL A 370 -7.72 -21.82 -20.36
C VAL A 370 -7.82 -23.07 -19.49
N PRO A 371 -8.16 -24.24 -20.05
CA PRO A 371 -8.30 -25.47 -19.28
C PRO A 371 -6.93 -25.94 -18.79
N THR A 372 -6.66 -25.81 -17.49
CA THR A 372 -5.49 -26.44 -16.86
C THR A 372 -5.84 -27.89 -16.54
N SER A 373 -5.31 -28.83 -17.32
CA SER A 373 -5.52 -30.27 -17.10
C SER A 373 -4.92 -30.79 -15.79
N ASP A 374 -4.02 -30.02 -15.15
CA ASP A 374 -3.25 -30.44 -13.97
C ASP A 374 -3.62 -29.75 -12.66
N SER A 375 -4.58 -28.81 -12.62
CA SER A 375 -4.82 -28.02 -11.40
C SER A 375 -5.54 -28.75 -10.27
N GLY A 376 -6.00 -29.99 -10.46
CA GLY A 376 -6.26 -30.97 -9.39
C GLY A 376 -7.12 -30.53 -8.20
N LEU A 377 -7.83 -29.40 -8.28
CA LEU A 377 -8.58 -28.85 -7.16
C LEU A 377 -9.92 -29.58 -7.06
N PRO A 378 -10.19 -30.34 -5.98
CA PRO A 378 -11.51 -30.88 -5.75
C PRO A 378 -12.43 -29.73 -5.30
N PHE A 379 -13.29 -29.29 -6.21
CA PHE A 379 -14.30 -28.23 -6.03
C PHE A 379 -15.42 -28.60 -5.06
N ARG A 380 -15.51 -29.89 -4.78
CA ARG A 380 -16.25 -30.40 -3.66
C ARG A 380 -15.25 -30.94 -2.65
N GLY A 381 -15.46 -30.62 -1.38
CA GLY A 381 -14.79 -31.34 -0.32
C GLY A 381 -15.02 -32.85 -0.46
N PRO A 382 -14.27 -33.69 0.27
CA PRO A 382 -14.48 -35.14 0.29
C PRO A 382 -15.93 -35.55 0.60
N ASP A 383 -16.71 -34.63 1.19
CA ASP A 383 -18.12 -34.76 1.57
C ASP A 383 -19.12 -34.28 0.50
N GLY A 384 -18.65 -33.82 -0.67
CA GLY A 384 -19.51 -33.31 -1.72
C GLY A 384 -19.94 -31.85 -1.54
N THR A 385 -19.50 -31.14 -0.50
CA THR A 385 -19.84 -29.73 -0.27
C THR A 385 -19.02 -28.82 -1.18
N LEU A 386 -19.62 -27.79 -1.77
CA LEU A 386 -18.87 -26.81 -2.56
C LEU A 386 -17.84 -26.13 -1.66
N THR A 387 -16.56 -26.25 -2.01
CA THR A 387 -15.51 -25.45 -1.39
C THR A 387 -15.65 -24.02 -1.90
N HIS A 388 -15.81 -23.06 -0.99
CA HIS A 388 -15.95 -21.65 -1.35
C HIS A 388 -14.60 -20.94 -1.34
N ALA A 389 -14.38 -20.05 -2.31
CA ALA A 389 -13.52 -18.89 -2.10
C ALA A 389 -14.07 -18.11 -0.92
N TRP A 390 -13.22 -17.84 0.06
CA TRP A 390 -13.57 -16.95 1.17
C TRP A 390 -14.85 -17.41 1.89
N PRO A 391 -14.85 -18.59 2.54
CA PRO A 391 -15.99 -19.05 3.33
C PRO A 391 -16.39 -18.05 4.43
N GLY A 392 -15.45 -17.20 4.86
CA GLY A 392 -15.68 -16.11 5.81
C GLY A 392 -16.34 -14.85 5.24
N LEU A 393 -16.43 -14.67 3.91
CA LEU A 393 -16.96 -13.43 3.34
C LEU A 393 -18.44 -13.26 3.69
N ARG A 394 -18.77 -12.10 4.28
CA ARG A 394 -20.11 -11.70 4.71
C ARG A 394 -20.53 -10.35 4.15
N CYS A 395 -19.58 -9.47 3.84
CA CYS A 395 -19.84 -8.15 3.30
C CYS A 395 -19.08 -7.97 1.99
N LEU A 396 -19.78 -7.56 0.94
CA LEU A 396 -19.19 -7.14 -0.33
C LEU A 396 -19.55 -5.67 -0.54
N ALA A 397 -18.54 -4.82 -0.75
CA ALA A 397 -18.71 -3.40 -0.93
C ALA A 397 -18.14 -2.98 -2.29
N LEU A 398 -18.94 -2.36 -3.13
CA LEU A 398 -18.62 -1.95 -4.49
C LEU A 398 -18.59 -0.41 -4.53
N HIS A 399 -17.46 0.17 -4.91
CA HIS A 399 -17.21 1.61 -4.84
C HIS A 399 -16.87 2.14 -6.24
N ASN A 400 -17.74 2.96 -6.82
CA ASN A 400 -17.52 3.59 -8.13
C ASN A 400 -17.22 2.57 -9.25
N ILE A 401 -18.02 1.49 -9.33
CA ILE A 401 -17.89 0.45 -10.36
C ILE A 401 -19.08 0.50 -11.31
N ASP A 402 -18.82 0.47 -12.62
CA ASP A 402 -19.86 0.37 -13.64
C ASP A 402 -20.47 -1.04 -13.66
N LEU A 403 -21.70 -1.17 -13.18
CA LEU A 403 -22.42 -2.45 -13.13
C LEU A 403 -23.26 -2.73 -14.37
N ASP A 404 -23.23 -1.89 -15.43
CA ASP A 404 -23.98 -2.14 -16.66
C ASP A 404 -23.63 -3.50 -17.28
N LEU A 405 -22.37 -3.93 -17.15
CA LEU A 405 -21.87 -5.20 -17.71
C LEU A 405 -21.78 -6.33 -16.67
N CYS A 406 -21.91 -6.02 -15.38
CA CYS A 406 -21.58 -6.98 -14.31
C CYS A 406 -22.74 -7.28 -13.35
N GLY A 407 -23.90 -6.65 -13.51
CA GLY A 407 -25.07 -6.87 -12.66
C GLY A 407 -25.51 -8.35 -12.61
N ASP A 408 -25.49 -9.05 -13.75
CA ASP A 408 -25.86 -10.47 -13.80
C ASP A 408 -24.82 -11.37 -13.14
N VAL A 409 -23.53 -11.04 -13.27
CA VAL A 409 -22.44 -11.78 -12.63
C VAL A 409 -22.48 -11.60 -11.11
N LEU A 410 -22.75 -10.38 -10.64
CA LEU A 410 -22.96 -10.10 -9.23
C LEU A 410 -24.17 -10.89 -8.69
N ARG A 411 -25.28 -10.93 -9.45
CA ARG A 411 -26.46 -11.74 -9.10
C ARG A 411 -26.11 -13.22 -8.98
N ALA A 412 -25.38 -13.76 -9.95
CA ALA A 412 -24.94 -15.16 -9.96
C ALA A 412 -24.04 -15.48 -8.76
N LEU A 413 -23.12 -14.59 -8.40
CA LEU A 413 -22.26 -14.72 -7.22
C LEU A 413 -23.09 -14.78 -5.92
N LEU A 414 -24.01 -13.83 -5.74
CA LEU A 414 -24.87 -13.77 -4.54
C LEU A 414 -25.71 -15.04 -4.40
N TRP A 415 -26.32 -15.51 -5.50
CA TRP A 415 -27.07 -16.75 -5.53
C TRP A 415 -26.20 -17.97 -5.19
N ALA A 416 -25.06 -18.14 -5.87
CA ALA A 416 -24.18 -19.30 -5.68
C ALA A 416 -23.68 -19.41 -4.23
N ARG A 417 -23.33 -18.27 -3.61
CA ARG A 417 -22.91 -18.22 -2.21
C ARG A 417 -24.02 -18.57 -1.24
N ARG A 418 -25.26 -18.13 -1.51
CA ARG A 418 -26.43 -18.49 -0.70
C ARG A 418 -26.69 -20.00 -0.75
N GLU A 419 -26.74 -20.56 -1.96
CA GLU A 419 -27.00 -22.00 -2.14
C GLU A 419 -25.90 -22.88 -1.56
N GLY A 420 -24.64 -22.43 -1.63
CA GLY A 420 -23.53 -23.14 -1.00
C GLY A 420 -23.40 -22.92 0.51
N GLY A 421 -24.32 -22.21 1.17
CA GLY A 421 -24.33 -22.05 2.63
C GLY A 421 -23.35 -21.01 3.18
N ALA A 422 -22.80 -20.14 2.33
CA ALA A 422 -21.89 -19.06 2.71
C ALA A 422 -22.38 -17.69 2.19
N PRO A 423 -23.63 -17.28 2.50
CA PRO A 423 -24.24 -16.08 1.90
C PRO A 423 -23.45 -14.81 2.22
N ILE A 424 -23.42 -13.91 1.24
CA ILE A 424 -23.10 -12.49 1.49
C ILE A 424 -24.30 -11.93 2.25
N GLN A 425 -24.07 -11.45 3.46
CA GLN A 425 -25.09 -10.88 4.32
C GLN A 425 -25.39 -9.43 3.97
N GLN A 426 -24.36 -8.67 3.61
CA GLN A 426 -24.45 -7.25 3.28
C GLN A 426 -23.77 -6.98 1.93
N LEU A 427 -24.49 -6.30 1.05
CA LEU A 427 -23.99 -5.78 -0.22
C LEU A 427 -24.06 -4.26 -0.16
N ASP A 428 -22.90 -3.62 -0.07
CA ASP A 428 -22.77 -2.16 -0.06
C ASP A 428 -22.40 -1.68 -1.46
N ILE A 429 -23.15 -0.73 -1.99
CA ILE A 429 -23.01 -0.23 -3.34
C ILE A 429 -22.95 1.29 -3.24
N GLU A 430 -21.75 1.81 -3.38
CA GLU A 430 -21.40 3.22 -3.23
C GLU A 430 -20.98 3.78 -4.60
N GLU A 431 -21.65 4.85 -5.05
CA GLU A 431 -21.31 5.59 -6.28
C GLU A 431 -21.21 4.75 -7.57
N CYS A 432 -21.86 3.59 -7.64
CA CYS A 432 -21.78 2.69 -8.80
C CYS A 432 -22.79 3.06 -9.91
N PRO A 433 -22.34 3.43 -11.13
CA PRO A 433 -23.25 3.65 -12.26
C PRO A 433 -23.79 2.32 -12.82
N GLY A 434 -24.84 2.42 -13.65
CA GLY A 434 -25.40 1.26 -14.38
C GLY A 434 -26.35 0.36 -13.58
N ILE A 435 -26.75 0.79 -12.38
CA ILE A 435 -27.66 0.05 -11.51
C ILE A 435 -29.08 0.56 -11.68
N SER A 436 -30.00 -0.35 -12.03
CA SER A 436 -31.42 -0.07 -12.09
C SER A 436 -32.13 -0.44 -10.78
N THR A 437 -33.34 0.12 -10.55
CA THR A 437 -34.24 -0.32 -9.46
C THR A 437 -34.46 -1.83 -9.50
N HIS A 438 -34.61 -2.38 -10.71
CA HIS A 438 -34.79 -3.80 -10.93
C HIS A 438 -33.60 -4.61 -10.41
N ASP A 439 -32.36 -4.17 -10.62
CA ASP A 439 -31.18 -4.88 -10.10
C ASP A 439 -31.18 -4.94 -8.57
N LEU A 440 -31.51 -3.83 -7.91
CA LEU A 440 -31.61 -3.76 -6.45
C LEU A 440 -32.70 -4.70 -5.91
N GLU A 441 -33.86 -4.76 -6.56
CA GLU A 441 -34.94 -5.70 -6.23
C GLU A 441 -34.50 -7.16 -6.38
N HIS A 442 -33.65 -7.47 -7.36
CA HIS A 442 -33.10 -8.82 -7.56
C HIS A 442 -31.99 -9.18 -6.59
N PHE A 443 -31.25 -8.21 -6.04
CA PHE A 443 -30.20 -8.47 -5.04
C PHE A 443 -30.78 -8.69 -3.64
N GLY A 444 -31.86 -7.99 -3.29
CA GLY A 444 -32.49 -8.03 -1.96
C GLY A 444 -32.85 -9.42 -1.42
N PRO A 445 -33.32 -10.38 -2.25
CA PRO A 445 -33.53 -11.75 -1.80
C PRO A 445 -32.27 -12.45 -1.30
N TYR A 446 -31.07 -12.04 -1.75
CA TYR A 446 -29.80 -12.72 -1.49
C TYR A 446 -28.92 -12.04 -0.44
N ALA A 447 -29.02 -10.71 -0.28
CA ALA A 447 -28.23 -9.92 0.66
C ALA A 447 -28.99 -8.66 1.12
N ASP A 448 -28.61 -8.11 2.27
CA ASP A 448 -29.04 -6.77 2.71
C ASP A 448 -28.30 -5.71 1.88
N VAL A 449 -29.03 -4.98 1.04
CA VAL A 449 -28.45 -4.05 0.06
C VAL A 449 -28.44 -2.64 0.62
N LEU A 450 -27.26 -2.08 0.82
CA LEU A 450 -27.06 -0.66 1.08
C LEU A 450 -26.68 0.01 -0.24
N TYR A 451 -27.45 1.01 -0.66
CA TYR A 451 -27.22 1.76 -1.89
C TYR A 451 -27.33 3.25 -1.61
N ASP A 452 -26.30 4.01 -1.97
CA ASP A 452 -26.19 5.45 -1.70
C ASP A 452 -26.62 6.34 -2.88
N GLY A 453 -26.72 5.76 -4.08
CA GLY A 453 -26.80 6.48 -5.34
C GLY A 453 -28.21 6.91 -5.76
N VAL A 454 -28.26 7.80 -6.75
CA VAL A 454 -29.49 8.15 -7.46
C VAL A 454 -29.82 7.02 -8.43
N VAL A 455 -30.89 6.27 -8.15
CA VAL A 455 -31.32 5.20 -9.05
C VAL A 455 -31.61 5.77 -10.43
N GLN A 456 -30.93 5.24 -11.45
CA GLN A 456 -31.24 5.62 -12.82
C GLN A 456 -32.55 4.93 -13.22
N GLU A 457 -33.57 5.71 -13.56
CA GLU A 457 -34.78 5.21 -14.23
C GLU A 457 -34.41 4.79 -15.67
N ARG A 458 -33.74 3.66 -15.81
CA ARG A 458 -33.59 2.98 -17.09
C ARG A 458 -34.70 1.96 -17.22
N GLU A 459 -35.51 2.10 -18.26
CA GLU A 459 -36.37 1.02 -18.74
C GLU A 459 -35.47 -0.06 -19.34
N ARG A 460 -34.99 -1.00 -18.52
CA ARG A 460 -34.54 -2.29 -19.04
C ARG A 460 -35.77 -2.98 -19.65
N PRO A 461 -35.66 -3.60 -20.83
CA PRO A 461 -36.77 -4.33 -21.43
C PRO A 461 -37.29 -5.36 -20.42
N LYS A 462 -38.56 -5.20 -20.05
CA LYS A 462 -39.25 -6.04 -19.06
C LYS A 462 -39.89 -7.20 -19.79
N THR A 463 -39.22 -8.35 -19.84
CA THR A 463 -39.95 -9.60 -19.97
C THR A 463 -39.55 -10.57 -18.87
N HIS A 464 -40.55 -11.14 -18.20
CA HIS A 464 -40.37 -12.27 -17.27
C HIS A 464 -39.69 -13.46 -17.97
N GLU A 465 -39.86 -13.57 -19.28
CA GLU A 465 -39.15 -14.51 -20.17
C GLU A 465 -37.66 -14.25 -20.23
N GLU A 466 -37.18 -13.00 -20.31
CA GLU A 466 -35.74 -12.71 -20.25
C GLU A 466 -35.16 -13.01 -18.87
N ALA A 467 -35.88 -12.74 -17.78
CA ALA A 467 -35.42 -13.07 -16.43
C ALA A 467 -35.38 -14.59 -16.18
N GLU A 468 -36.38 -15.35 -16.64
CA GLU A 468 -36.36 -16.81 -16.61
C GLU A 468 -35.35 -17.41 -17.60
N SER A 469 -35.14 -16.79 -18.76
CA SER A 469 -34.08 -17.16 -19.70
C SER A 469 -32.72 -16.93 -19.07
N LEU A 470 -32.45 -15.77 -18.48
CA LEU A 470 -31.20 -15.48 -17.78
C LEU A 470 -30.98 -16.38 -16.57
N ARG A 471 -32.04 -16.72 -15.82
CA ARG A 471 -31.97 -17.72 -14.75
C ARG A 471 -31.67 -19.10 -15.33
N SER A 472 -32.35 -19.49 -16.40
CA SER A 472 -32.15 -20.78 -17.10
C SER A 472 -30.81 -20.84 -17.83
N ASP A 473 -30.24 -19.70 -18.23
CA ASP A 473 -28.94 -19.56 -18.86
C ASP A 473 -27.86 -19.56 -17.80
N SER A 474 -28.05 -18.90 -16.66
CA SER A 474 -27.13 -18.97 -15.53
C SER A 474 -27.11 -20.37 -14.91
N ILE A 475 -28.28 -20.99 -14.73
CA ILE A 475 -28.42 -22.40 -14.32
C ILE A 475 -27.91 -23.33 -15.43
N GLY A 476 -28.18 -23.05 -16.69
CA GLY A 476 -27.76 -23.85 -17.83
C GLY A 476 -26.26 -23.77 -18.07
N ILE A 477 -25.65 -22.60 -17.84
CA ILE A 477 -24.21 -22.39 -17.72
C ILE A 477 -23.74 -23.26 -16.56
N PHE A 478 -24.27 -23.09 -15.35
CA PHE A 478 -23.86 -23.89 -14.19
C PHE A 478 -23.95 -25.41 -14.43
N VAL A 479 -25.05 -25.92 -14.99
CA VAL A 479 -25.31 -27.34 -15.26
C VAL A 479 -24.39 -27.87 -16.37
N ARG A 480 -24.27 -27.17 -17.51
CA ARG A 480 -23.37 -27.60 -18.60
C ARG A 480 -21.91 -27.61 -18.16
N LEU A 481 -21.52 -26.70 -17.27
CA LEU A 481 -20.17 -26.63 -16.71
C LEU A 481 -19.88 -27.76 -15.71
N VAL A 482 -20.92 -28.27 -15.03
CA VAL A 482 -20.83 -29.44 -14.15
C VAL A 482 -20.82 -30.75 -14.97
N GLU A 483 -21.65 -30.85 -16.00
CA GLU A 483 -21.79 -32.06 -16.83
C GLU A 483 -20.58 -32.31 -17.75
N SER A 484 -20.02 -31.27 -18.38
CA SER A 484 -18.88 -31.41 -19.31
C SER A 484 -17.59 -31.92 -18.65
N ARG A 485 -17.52 -31.88 -17.32
CA ARG A 485 -16.38 -32.37 -16.54
C ARG A 485 -16.48 -33.84 -16.13
N ASN A 486 -17.70 -34.32 -15.92
CA ASN A 486 -17.94 -35.76 -15.71
C ASN A 486 -17.60 -36.55 -16.98
N ASP A 487 -17.82 -35.97 -18.16
CA ASP A 487 -17.44 -36.58 -19.43
C ASP A 487 -15.92 -36.65 -19.63
N SER A 488 -15.17 -35.67 -19.14
CA SER A 488 -13.69 -35.65 -19.25
C SER A 488 -12.99 -36.56 -18.23
N GLN A 489 -13.65 -36.98 -17.14
CA GLN A 489 -13.16 -38.04 -16.26
C GLN A 489 -13.41 -39.47 -16.82
N SER A 490 -14.34 -39.62 -17.76
CA SER A 490 -14.68 -40.93 -18.35
C SER A 490 -13.68 -41.45 -19.41
N PHE A 491 -12.72 -40.61 -19.84
CA PHE A 491 -11.71 -40.98 -20.85
C PHE A 491 -10.41 -41.57 -20.29
N HIS A 492 -10.26 -41.68 -18.96
CA HIS A 492 -9.09 -42.31 -18.32
C HIS A 492 -9.46 -43.39 -17.30
N THR A 493 -10.11 -44.45 -17.79
CA THR A 493 -9.96 -45.80 -17.21
C THR A 493 -9.67 -46.80 -18.33
N GLN A 494 -8.42 -46.85 -18.79
CA GLN A 494 -7.89 -48.08 -19.36
C GLN A 494 -7.47 -49.01 -18.22
N PRO A 495 -7.89 -50.30 -18.22
CA PRO A 495 -7.45 -51.24 -17.21
C PRO A 495 -6.01 -51.68 -17.55
N TYR A 496 -5.04 -51.24 -16.75
CA TYR A 496 -3.76 -51.92 -16.69
C TYR A 496 -3.98 -53.30 -16.08
N GLY A 497 -4.02 -54.30 -16.96
CA GLY A 497 -4.11 -55.71 -16.61
C GLY A 497 -2.89 -56.19 -15.84
N GLN A 498 -3.17 -56.72 -14.65
CA GLN A 498 -2.60 -57.93 -14.05
C GLN A 498 -1.07 -58.12 -14.02
N THR A 499 -0.53 -57.99 -12.82
CA THR A 499 0.60 -58.79 -12.35
C THR A 499 0.10 -60.15 -11.87
N LEU A 500 0.60 -61.26 -12.41
CA LEU A 500 0.60 -62.57 -11.73
C LEU A 500 1.92 -63.32 -11.98
N LYS A 501 2.67 -63.36 -10.87
CA LYS A 501 3.83 -64.12 -10.41
C LYS A 501 4.27 -65.46 -11.08
N LEU A 502 5.61 -65.58 -11.10
CA LEU A 502 6.49 -66.73 -10.74
C LEU A 502 6.68 -67.90 -11.74
N ALA A 503 7.94 -68.14 -12.14
CA ALA A 503 8.73 -69.29 -11.64
C ALA A 503 10.17 -69.32 -12.17
N SER A 504 11.06 -69.80 -11.29
CA SER A 504 12.43 -70.29 -11.42
C SER A 504 12.83 -71.05 -12.69
N GLY A 505 14.09 -70.96 -13.08
CA GLY A 505 14.73 -71.99 -13.92
C GLY A 505 16.12 -71.61 -14.43
N SER A 506 17.16 -72.14 -13.78
CA SER A 506 18.55 -72.19 -14.21
C SER A 506 18.75 -73.02 -15.50
N LEU A 507 19.48 -72.48 -16.48
CA LEU A 507 20.70 -73.03 -17.08
C LEU A 507 21.26 -72.06 -18.13
#